data_AF-A0A0L9TXP4-F1
#
_entry.id   AF-A0A0L9TXP4-F1
#
_cell.length_a   1.000
_cell.length_b   1.000
_cell.length_c   1.000
_cell.angle_alpha   90.00
_cell.angle_beta   90.00
_cell.angle_gamma   90.00
#
_symmetry.space_group_name_H-M   'P 1'
#
loop_
_entity.id
_entity.type
_entity.pdbx_description
1 polymer ?
#
loop_
_entity_poly.entity_id
_entity_poly.type
_entity_poly.pdbx_seq_one_letter_code
_entity_poly.pdbx_strand_id
1 'polypeptide(L)'
;MMQNNTLQDVQFNIGGSSKMSVAFWYPVDGQPWHGSGHYSVNCDWVPIDISVGGSLSGNSVDAASSSSWNVASAFSVILSVAALCVSVFVSYRVFNPKSVPFTPLENNNL
;
A
#
# COMPACT_ATOMS: atom_id res chain seq x y z
N MET A 1 8.26 -37.22 -36.79
CA MET A 1 7.08 -36.54 -36.22
C MET A 1 7.62 -35.53 -35.21
N MET A 2 7.64 -34.24 -35.54
CA MET A 2 8.18 -33.23 -34.64
C MET A 2 7.09 -32.87 -33.62
N GLN A 3 7.28 -33.29 -32.37
CA GLN A 3 6.44 -32.85 -31.26
C GLN A 3 6.90 -31.43 -30.90
N ASN A 4 6.20 -30.41 -31.40
CA ASN A 4 6.42 -29.02 -31.04
C ASN A 4 5.94 -28.83 -29.59
N ASN A 5 6.86 -28.76 -28.62
CA ASN A 5 6.52 -28.91 -27.20
C ASN A 5 7.13 -27.83 -26.29
N THR A 6 7.21 -26.57 -26.73
CA THR A 6 7.92 -25.56 -25.92
C THR A 6 7.29 -24.17 -25.90
N LEU A 7 5.96 -24.04 -25.90
CA LEU A 7 5.29 -22.82 -25.45
C LEU A 7 3.94 -23.18 -24.80
N GLN A 8 3.98 -23.93 -23.71
CA GLN A 8 2.82 -24.06 -22.84
C GLN A 8 3.03 -23.15 -21.65
N ASP A 9 2.12 -22.17 -21.49
CA ASP A 9 2.11 -21.31 -20.32
C ASP A 9 1.92 -22.12 -19.05
N VAL A 10 2.46 -21.63 -17.93
CA VAL A 10 2.27 -22.26 -16.63
C VAL A 10 0.78 -22.21 -16.30
N GLN A 11 0.17 -23.39 -16.19
CA GLN A 11 -1.23 -23.53 -15.79
C GLN A 11 -1.31 -23.69 -14.28
N PHE A 12 -2.18 -22.89 -13.66
CA PHE A 12 -2.45 -22.93 -12.24
C PHE A 12 -3.83 -23.52 -11.98
N ASN A 13 -3.91 -24.49 -11.07
CA ASN A 13 -5.19 -25.08 -10.67
C ASN A 13 -5.66 -24.47 -9.35
N ILE A 14 -6.91 -24.05 -9.34
CA ILE A 14 -7.60 -23.62 -8.13
C ILE A 14 -7.73 -24.83 -7.18
N GLY A 15 -7.39 -24.64 -5.91
CA GLY A 15 -7.25 -25.67 -4.88
C GLY A 15 -5.93 -26.45 -4.91
N GLY A 16 -5.01 -26.10 -5.81
CA GLY A 16 -3.72 -26.76 -5.97
C GLY A 16 -2.55 -25.97 -5.36
N SER A 17 -1.43 -26.68 -5.19
CA SER A 17 -0.14 -26.08 -4.83
C SER A 17 0.73 -25.92 -6.08
N SER A 18 1.43 -24.80 -6.20
CA SER A 18 2.37 -24.50 -7.27
C SER A 18 3.65 -23.88 -6.72
N LYS A 19 4.65 -23.66 -7.58
CA LYS A 19 5.94 -23.06 -7.22
C LYS A 19 6.12 -21.73 -7.94
N MET A 20 6.56 -20.71 -7.23
CA MET A 20 6.75 -19.36 -7.76
C MET A 20 8.09 -18.76 -7.28
N SER A 21 8.71 -17.94 -8.13
CA SER A 21 9.85 -17.09 -7.78
C SER A 21 9.63 -15.69 -8.37
N VAL A 22 10.17 -14.66 -7.72
CA VAL A 22 9.97 -13.26 -8.08
C VAL A 22 11.30 -12.55 -8.17
N ALA A 23 11.51 -11.79 -9.23
CA ALA A 23 12.67 -10.93 -9.41
C ALA A 23 12.22 -9.50 -9.69
N PHE A 24 13.04 -8.54 -9.26
CA PHE A 24 12.85 -7.11 -9.49
C PHE A 24 13.91 -6.58 -10.44
N TRP A 25 13.49 -5.83 -11.44
CA TRP A 25 14.41 -5.11 -12.32
C TRP A 25 14.46 -3.66 -11.86
N TYR A 26 15.56 -3.27 -11.21
CA TYR A 26 15.82 -1.87 -10.85
C TYR A 26 17.31 -1.56 -10.96
N PRO A 27 17.68 -0.28 -11.16
CA PRO A 27 19.07 0.13 -11.19
C PRO A 27 19.68 -0.03 -9.80
N VAL A 28 20.71 -0.85 -9.67
CA VAL A 28 21.42 -1.11 -8.42
C VAL A 28 22.62 -0.17 -8.34
N ASP A 29 22.98 0.31 -7.14
CA ASP A 29 24.21 1.06 -6.88
C ASP A 29 24.42 2.33 -7.73
N GLY A 30 23.33 2.97 -8.16
CA GLY A 30 23.38 4.18 -8.98
C GLY A 30 23.87 3.95 -10.42
N GLN A 31 24.04 2.70 -10.84
CA GLN A 31 24.40 2.36 -12.22
C GLN A 31 23.18 2.42 -13.14
N PRO A 32 23.36 2.76 -14.44
CA PRO A 32 22.28 2.68 -15.42
C PRO A 32 21.70 1.26 -15.51
N TRP A 33 20.40 1.17 -15.77
CA TRP A 33 19.71 -0.12 -15.91
C TRP A 33 20.33 -0.98 -17.02
N HIS A 34 20.59 -2.26 -16.70
CA HIS A 34 21.05 -3.26 -17.65
C HIS A 34 19.90 -4.24 -17.92
N GLY A 35 19.58 -4.51 -19.19
CA GLY A 35 18.39 -5.29 -19.57
C GLY A 35 18.30 -6.71 -19.02
N SER A 36 19.43 -7.31 -18.64
CA SER A 36 19.53 -8.62 -17.99
C SER A 36 19.66 -8.56 -16.47
N GLY A 37 19.88 -7.37 -15.90
CA GLY A 37 20.11 -7.16 -14.48
C GLY A 37 18.82 -7.22 -13.69
N HIS A 38 18.69 -8.23 -12.84
CA HIS A 38 17.58 -8.38 -11.92
C HIS A 38 18.12 -8.71 -10.53
N TYR A 39 17.40 -8.23 -9.53
CA TYR A 39 17.61 -8.57 -8.14
C TYR A 39 16.51 -9.53 -7.72
N SER A 40 16.89 -10.71 -7.24
CA SER A 40 15.99 -11.59 -6.52
C SER A 40 16.43 -11.66 -5.07
N VAL A 41 15.47 -11.56 -4.14
CA VAL A 41 15.72 -11.76 -2.72
C VAL A 41 16.07 -13.24 -2.44
N ASN A 42 15.58 -14.16 -3.27
CA ASN A 42 15.87 -15.58 -3.17
C ASN A 42 15.84 -16.27 -4.54
N CYS A 43 16.84 -17.10 -4.84
CA CYS A 43 16.88 -17.90 -6.07
C CYS A 43 16.04 -19.18 -5.98
N ASP A 44 15.47 -19.48 -4.80
CA ASP A 44 14.65 -20.66 -4.62
C ASP A 44 13.19 -20.43 -5.05
N TRP A 45 12.59 -21.52 -5.50
CA TRP A 45 11.16 -21.60 -5.75
C TRP A 45 10.40 -21.74 -4.44
N VAL A 46 9.45 -20.83 -4.19
CA VAL A 46 8.62 -20.83 -3.00
C VAL A 46 7.26 -21.47 -3.32
N PRO A 47 6.75 -22.39 -2.47
CA PRO A 47 5.42 -22.97 -2.66
C PRO A 47 4.33 -21.91 -2.47
N ILE A 48 3.35 -21.91 -3.37
CA ILE A 48 2.14 -21.08 -3.32
C ILE A 48 0.91 -21.97 -3.43
N ASP A 49 -0.04 -21.80 -2.52
CA ASP A 49 -1.32 -22.52 -2.55
C ASP A 49 -2.41 -21.59 -3.08
N ILE A 50 -3.06 -22.03 -4.15
CA ILE A 50 -4.12 -21.26 -4.80
C ILE A 50 -5.43 -21.75 -4.22
N SER A 51 -5.91 -21.08 -3.18
CA SER A 51 -7.14 -21.49 -2.50
C SER A 51 -8.35 -21.45 -3.44
N VAL A 52 -9.20 -22.47 -3.36
CA VAL A 52 -10.57 -22.39 -3.89
C VAL A 52 -11.27 -21.32 -3.10
N GLY A 53 -11.63 -20.21 -3.75
CA GLY A 53 -12.27 -19.09 -3.08
C GLY A 53 -13.51 -19.53 -2.31
N GLY A 54 -13.38 -19.69 -0.99
CA GLY A 54 -14.47 -19.33 -0.09
C GLY A 54 -14.61 -17.82 -0.20
N SER A 55 -15.85 -17.33 -0.31
CA SER A 55 -16.13 -15.90 -0.14
C SER A 55 -15.28 -15.30 0.97
N LEU A 56 -14.90 -14.02 0.88
CA LEU A 56 -14.30 -13.22 1.96
C LEU A 56 -15.23 -13.05 3.19
N SER A 57 -15.89 -14.13 3.60
CA SER A 57 -16.79 -14.23 4.73
C SER A 57 -16.38 -15.48 5.51
N GLY A 58 -15.65 -15.26 6.61
CA GLY A 58 -15.53 -16.25 7.68
C GLY A 58 -14.17 -16.96 7.82
N ASN A 59 -13.30 -16.35 8.63
CA ASN A 59 -12.52 -17.02 9.68
C ASN A 59 -11.54 -18.15 9.31
N SER A 60 -10.24 -17.84 9.41
CA SER A 60 -9.36 -18.41 10.47
C SER A 60 -7.90 -17.99 10.27
N VAL A 61 -7.59 -16.74 10.61
CA VAL A 61 -6.35 -16.49 11.34
C VAL A 61 -6.62 -16.92 12.77
N ASP A 62 -5.69 -17.66 13.34
CA ASP A 62 -5.82 -18.37 14.60
C ASP A 62 -6.52 -17.56 15.69
N ALA A 63 -7.64 -18.11 16.13
CA ALA A 63 -8.45 -17.62 17.23
C ALA A 63 -7.71 -17.84 18.56
N ALA A 64 -6.77 -16.96 18.86
CA ALA A 64 -6.38 -16.65 20.23
C ALA A 64 -6.63 -15.16 20.48
N SER A 65 -7.72 -14.85 21.18
CA SER A 65 -8.13 -13.52 21.67
C SER A 65 -9.03 -12.66 20.74
N SER A 66 -10.27 -13.12 20.55
CA SER A 66 -11.37 -12.44 19.85
C SER A 66 -11.91 -11.16 20.53
N SER A 67 -11.42 -10.79 21.73
CA SER A 67 -11.82 -9.56 22.42
C SER A 67 -11.02 -8.33 21.99
N SER A 68 -9.77 -8.51 21.58
CA SER A 68 -8.84 -7.40 21.25
C SER A 68 -9.14 -6.73 19.90
N TRP A 69 -9.58 -7.51 18.90
CA TRP A 69 -9.74 -7.03 17.52
C TRP A 69 -10.98 -6.15 17.31
N ASN A 70 -12.06 -6.42 18.06
CA ASN A 70 -13.28 -5.61 18.02
C ASN A 70 -13.09 -4.21 18.63
N VAL A 71 -12.13 -4.08 19.55
CA VAL A 71 -11.79 -2.81 20.19
C VAL A 71 -10.90 -1.96 19.28
N ALA A 72 -9.95 -2.58 18.57
CA ALA A 72 -9.07 -1.89 17.62
C ALA A 72 -9.84 -1.28 16.42
N SER A 73 -10.87 -1.96 15.91
CA SER A 73 -11.67 -1.44 14.78
C SER A 73 -12.55 -0.25 15.17
N ALA A 74 -13.13 -0.25 16.38
CA ALA A 74 -13.94 0.86 16.88
C ALA A 74 -13.10 2.13 17.12
N PHE A 75 -11.88 1.99 17.64
CA PHE A 75 -10.96 3.13 17.80
C PHE A 75 -10.47 3.68 16.47
N SER A 76 -10.33 2.86 15.44
CA SER A 76 -9.90 3.33 14.11
C SER A 76 -10.85 4.38 13.53
N VAL A 77 -12.15 4.24 13.75
CA VAL A 77 -13.15 5.21 13.28
C VAL A 77 -13.01 6.53 14.04
N ILE A 78 -12.89 6.47 15.37
CA ILE A 78 -12.76 7.64 16.23
C ILE A 78 -11.46 8.39 15.90
N LEU A 79 -10.35 7.67 15.75
CA LEU A 79 -9.04 8.26 15.38
C LEU A 79 -9.07 8.89 13.98
N SER A 80 -9.75 8.26 13.01
CA SER A 80 -9.91 8.80 11.66
C SER A 80 -10.70 10.12 11.67
N VAL A 81 -11.81 10.17 12.40
CA VAL A 81 -12.61 11.39 12.57
C VAL A 81 -11.80 12.49 13.26
N ALA A 82 -11.08 12.16 14.34
CA ALA A 82 -10.22 13.11 15.04
C ALA A 82 -9.12 13.68 14.13
N ALA A 83 -8.45 12.82 13.36
CA ALA A 83 -7.42 13.23 12.40
C ALA A 83 -7.98 14.15 11.31
N LEU A 84 -9.18 13.86 10.80
CA LEU A 84 -9.87 14.70 9.82
C LEU A 84 -10.18 16.09 10.39
N CYS A 85 -10.70 16.18 11.61
CA CYS A 85 -10.97 17.46 12.27
C CYS A 85 -9.71 18.31 12.45
N VAL A 86 -8.59 17.69 12.87
CA VAL A 86 -7.30 18.39 13.04
C VAL A 86 -6.79 18.90 11.70
N SER A 87 -6.84 18.09 10.64
CA SER A 87 -6.40 18.47 9.29
C SER A 87 -7.14 19.70 8.77
N VAL A 88 -8.48 19.72 8.90
CA VAL A 88 -9.31 20.87 8.50
C VAL A 88 -8.98 22.11 9.33
N PHE A 89 -8.81 21.98 10.64
CA PHE A 89 -8.50 23.11 11.52
C PHE A 89 -7.14 23.75 11.20
N VAL A 90 -6.10 22.94 11.01
CA VAL A 90 -4.76 23.42 10.65
C VAL A 90 -4.80 24.11 9.30
N SER A 91 -5.44 23.48 8.31
CA SER A 91 -5.63 24.07 6.99
C SER A 91 -6.34 25.42 7.09
N TYR A 92 -7.45 25.50 7.82
CA TYR A 92 -8.18 26.75 8.04
C TYR A 92 -7.31 27.82 8.70
N ARG A 93 -6.52 27.47 9.73
CA ARG A 93 -5.61 28.42 10.41
C ARG A 93 -4.50 28.92 9.50
N VAL A 94 -3.98 28.07 8.62
CA VAL A 94 -2.93 28.43 7.65
C VAL A 94 -3.49 29.32 6.54
N PHE A 95 -4.69 29.02 6.05
CA PHE A 95 -5.32 29.77 4.96
C PHE A 95 -6.06 31.04 5.41
N ASN A 96 -6.37 31.20 6.70
CA ASN A 96 -6.89 32.45 7.29
C ASN A 96 -5.84 33.14 8.18
N PRO A 97 -4.78 33.74 7.62
CA PRO A 97 -3.99 34.70 8.37
C PRO A 97 -4.89 35.86 8.78
N LYS A 98 -4.78 36.31 10.04
CA LYS A 98 -5.48 37.52 10.52
C LYS A 98 -5.14 38.66 9.57
N SER A 99 -6.15 39.30 8.99
CA SER A 99 -5.96 40.55 8.26
C SER A 99 -5.34 41.56 9.22
N VAL A 100 -4.08 41.91 8.98
CA VAL A 100 -3.46 43.04 9.66
C VAL A 100 -4.24 44.27 9.20
N PRO A 101 -4.86 45.03 10.12
CA PRO A 101 -5.58 46.24 9.73
C PRO A 101 -4.59 47.19 9.06
N PHE A 102 -4.88 47.56 7.83
CA PHE A 102 -4.12 48.60 7.13
C PHE A 102 -4.19 49.88 7.96
N THR A 103 -3.03 50.35 8.41
CA THR A 103 -2.88 51.71 8.93
C THR A 103 -2.57 52.58 7.71
N PRO A 104 -3.53 53.36 7.19
CA PRO A 104 -3.23 54.30 6.12
C PRO A 104 -2.21 55.32 6.64
N LEU A 105 -1.14 55.53 5.88
CA LEU A 105 -0.19 56.59 6.15
C LEU A 105 -0.96 57.91 6.02
N GLU A 106 -1.14 58.63 7.14
CA GLU A 106 -1.65 59.99 7.12
C GLU A 106 -0.77 60.83 6.20
N ASN A 107 -1.35 61.26 5.09
CA ASN A 107 -0.74 62.24 4.21
C ASN A 107 -0.87 63.61 4.87
N ASN A 108 0.02 63.87 5.81
CA ASN A 108 0.17 65.16 6.43
C ASN A 108 0.65 66.14 5.34
N ASN A 109 -0.31 66.91 4.82
CA ASN A 109 -0.07 68.06 3.96
C ASN A 109 0.84 69.06 4.69
N LEU A 110 2.01 69.33 4.13
CA LEU A 110 2.76 70.58 4.24
C LEU A 110 3.56 70.81 2.95
#